data_AF-A0A1S2W8H0-F1
#
_entry.id   AF-A0A1S2W8H0-F1
#
_cell.length_a   1.000
_cell.length_b   1.000
_cell.length_c   1.000
_cell.angle_alpha   90.00
_cell.angle_beta   90.00
_cell.angle_gamma   90.00
#
_symmetry.space_group_name_H-M   'P 1'
#
loop_
_entity.id
_entity.type
_entity.pdbx_description
1 polymer ?
#
loop_
_entity_poly.entity_id
_entity_poly.type
_entity_poly.pdbx_seq_one_letter_code
_entity_poly.pdbx_strand_id
1 'polypeptide(L)'
;MNKISEALLEAIIDILGTGQQLDLTEIYRRVRERSDLDLSRFSTEAGLDARIRKLIYLHASECELYEGTQDLFYSETGKGTGRWGLRK
;
A
#
# COMPACT_ATOMS: atom_id res chain seq x y z
N MET A 1 -2.95 6.87 -13.52
CA MET A 1 -2.37 5.63 -12.96
C MET A 1 -2.80 4.46 -13.84
N ASN A 2 -2.26 3.24 -13.73
CA ASN A 2 -2.76 2.11 -14.53
C ASN A 2 -3.80 1.30 -13.73
N LYS A 3 -4.70 0.57 -14.40
CA LYS A 3 -5.83 -0.13 -13.75
C LYS A 3 -5.41 -1.02 -12.57
N ILE A 4 -4.29 -1.75 -12.70
CA ILE A 4 -3.81 -2.62 -11.62
C ILE A 4 -3.29 -1.83 -10.42
N SER A 5 -2.68 -0.66 -10.65
CA SER A 5 -2.23 0.21 -9.57
C SER A 5 -3.38 0.86 -8.83
N GLU A 6 -4.45 1.23 -9.54
CA GLU A 6 -5.69 1.71 -8.94
C GLU A 6 -6.34 0.61 -8.10
N ALA A 7 -6.50 -0.60 -8.64
CA ALA A 7 -7.06 -1.73 -7.89
C ALA A 7 -6.23 -2.08 -6.64
N LEU A 8 -4.90 -2.05 -6.75
CA LEU A 8 -4.02 -2.24 -5.60
C LEU A 8 -4.14 -1.11 -4.57
N LEU A 9 -4.28 0.14 -5.02
CA LEU A 9 -4.45 1.27 -4.11
C LEU A 9 -5.75 1.14 -3.32
N GLU A 10 -6.87 0.86 -3.99
CA GLU A 10 -8.16 0.61 -3.34
C GLU A 10 -8.08 -0.56 -2.36
N ALA A 11 -7.40 -1.65 -2.74
CA ALA A 11 -7.19 -2.78 -1.84
C ALA A 11 -6.42 -2.40 -0.56
N ILE A 12 -5.37 -1.57 -0.69
CA ILE A 12 -4.59 -1.09 0.45
C ILE A 12 -5.46 -0.18 1.34
N ILE A 13 -6.28 0.68 0.74
CA ILE A 13 -7.24 1.54 1.46
C ILE A 13 -8.24 0.68 2.24
N ASP A 14 -8.85 -0.33 1.63
CA ASP A 14 -9.78 -1.25 2.28
C ASP A 14 -9.14 -1.97 3.47
N ILE A 15 -7.92 -2.50 3.26
CA ILE A 15 -7.17 -3.23 4.28
C ILE A 15 -6.89 -2.35 5.51
N LEU A 16 -6.41 -1.12 5.29
CA LEU A 16 -6.08 -0.18 6.37
C LEU A 16 -7.32 0.55 6.93
N GLY A 17 -8.40 0.63 6.17
CA GLY A 17 -9.69 1.19 6.57
C GLY A 17 -10.38 0.40 7.68
N THR A 18 -9.91 -0.81 7.99
CA THR A 18 -10.31 -1.59 9.18
C THR A 18 -9.92 -0.92 10.51
N GLY A 19 -9.17 0.19 10.47
CA GLY A 19 -8.75 0.96 11.63
C GLY A 19 -7.52 0.39 12.35
N GLN A 20 -6.90 -0.65 11.78
CA GLN A 20 -5.66 -1.24 12.28
C GLN A 20 -4.46 -0.73 11.47
N GLN A 21 -3.43 -0.28 12.18
CA GLN A 21 -2.11 -0.05 11.60
C GLN A 21 -1.44 -1.41 11.36
N LEU A 22 -0.97 -1.62 10.13
CA LEU A 22 -0.36 -2.88 9.72
C LEU A 22 1.05 -2.66 9.24
N ASP A 23 1.94 -3.62 9.50
CA ASP A 23 3.25 -3.59 8.86
C ASP A 23 3.16 -3.95 7.36
N LEU A 24 4.19 -3.59 6.60
CA LEU A 24 4.24 -3.87 5.16
C LEU A 24 4.07 -5.36 4.84
N THR A 25 4.65 -6.26 5.65
CA THR A 25 4.56 -7.71 5.43
C THR A 25 3.12 -8.19 5.54
N GLU A 26 2.39 -7.68 6.52
CA GLU A 26 0.98 -7.97 6.74
C GLU A 26 0.10 -7.37 5.63
N ILE A 27 0.41 -6.17 5.14
CA ILE A 27 -0.27 -5.58 3.98
C ILE A 27 -0.03 -6.46 2.75
N TYR A 28 1.20 -6.89 2.48
CA TYR A 28 1.51 -7.77 1.34
C TYR A 28 0.72 -9.07 1.42
N ARG A 29 0.69 -9.71 2.60
CA ARG A 29 -0.07 -10.94 2.84
C ARG A 29 -1.55 -10.74 2.53
N ARG A 30 -2.19 -9.70 3.09
CA ARG A 30 -3.62 -9.42 2.87
C ARG A 30 -3.96 -9.07 1.42
N VAL A 31 -3.07 -8.36 0.72
CA VAL A 31 -3.25 -8.09 -0.71
C VAL A 31 -3.20 -9.38 -1.53
N ARG A 32 -2.32 -10.34 -1.20
CA ARG A 32 -2.26 -11.64 -1.89
C ARG A 32 -3.46 -12.54 -1.61
N GLU A 33 -4.12 -12.35 -0.47
CA GLU A 33 -5.33 -13.11 -0.07
C GLU A 33 -6.62 -12.58 -0.72
N ARG A 34 -6.57 -11.41 -1.36
CA ARG A 34 -7.71 -10.83 -2.10
C ARG A 34 -8.01 -11.67 -3.35
N SER A 35 -9.22 -12.27 -3.39
CA SER A 35 -9.70 -13.04 -4.55
C SER A 35 -10.21 -12.18 -5.71
N ASP A 36 -10.45 -10.89 -5.46
CA ASP A 36 -10.99 -9.92 -6.41
C ASP A 36 -9.90 -9.15 -7.19
N LEU A 37 -8.62 -9.42 -6.91
CA LEU A 37 -7.48 -8.82 -7.62
C LEU A 37 -6.90 -9.78 -8.66
N ASP A 38 -6.73 -9.29 -9.90
CA ASP A 38 -5.92 -9.99 -10.91
C ASP A 38 -4.43 -9.73 -10.68
N LEU A 39 -3.81 -10.59 -9.88
CA LEU A 39 -2.37 -10.54 -9.57
C LEU A 39 -1.49 -11.29 -10.58
N SER A 40 -2.09 -11.93 -11.61
CA SER A 40 -1.37 -12.75 -12.59
C SER A 40 -0.32 -11.98 -13.40
N ARG A 41 -0.41 -10.65 -13.42
CA ARG A 41 0.53 -9.74 -14.09
C ARG A 41 1.88 -9.59 -13.38
N PHE A 42 1.99 -10.02 -12.12
CA PHE A 42 3.23 -9.96 -11.37
C PHE A 42 3.97 -11.29 -11.48
N SER A 43 5.17 -11.26 -12.08
CA SER A 43 5.98 -12.46 -12.25
C SER A 43 6.56 -13.02 -10.95
N THR A 44 6.66 -12.19 -9.90
CA THR A 44 7.20 -12.57 -8.60
C THR A 44 6.48 -11.84 -7.47
N GLU A 45 6.45 -12.46 -6.29
CA GLU A 45 5.95 -11.82 -5.06
C GLU A 45 6.74 -10.55 -4.74
N ALA A 46 8.07 -10.57 -4.91
CA ALA A 46 8.91 -9.41 -4.70
C ALA A 46 8.53 -8.23 -5.62
N GLY A 47 8.10 -8.49 -6.85
CA GLY A 47 7.62 -7.47 -7.78
C GLY A 47 6.29 -6.85 -7.34
N LEU A 48 5.38 -7.67 -6.82
CA LEU A 48 4.13 -7.20 -6.22
C LEU A 48 4.40 -6.36 -4.97
N ASP A 49 5.27 -6.81 -4.07
CA ASP A 49 5.62 -6.11 -2.83
C ASP A 49 6.26 -4.76 -3.11
N ALA A 50 7.17 -4.71 -4.10
CA ALA A 50 7.77 -3.46 -4.54
C ALA A 50 6.72 -2.48 -5.08
N ARG A 51 5.70 -2.98 -5.81
CA ARG A 51 4.59 -2.17 -6.30
C ARG A 51 3.72 -1.65 -5.16
N ILE A 52 3.31 -2.50 -4.22
CA ILE A 52 2.50 -2.13 -3.06
C ILE A 52 3.22 -1.05 -2.24
N ARG A 53 4.47 -1.29 -1.88
CA ARG A 53 5.29 -0.31 -1.13
C ARG A 53 5.42 1.01 -1.86
N LYS A 54 5.63 0.98 -3.19
CA LYS A 54 5.70 2.21 -4.00
C LYS A 54 4.40 3.00 -3.94
N LEU A 55 3.25 2.34 -4.04
CA LEU A 55 1.94 3.00 -3.95
C LEU A 55 1.75 3.68 -2.59
N ILE A 56 2.09 2.99 -1.51
CA ILE A 56 2.03 3.59 -0.17
C ILE A 56 2.92 4.84 -0.10
N TYR A 57 4.17 4.76 -0.56
CA TYR A 57 5.12 5.86 -0.44
C TYR A 57 4.79 7.05 -1.33
N LEU A 58 4.20 6.82 -2.51
CA LEU A 58 3.71 7.88 -3.40
C LEU A 58 2.53 8.64 -2.78
N HIS A 59 1.81 8.04 -1.84
CA HIS A 59 0.59 8.57 -1.23
C HIS A 59 0.73 8.83 0.27
N ALA A 60 1.96 9.05 0.75
CA ALA A 60 2.24 9.41 2.14
C ALA A 60 3.15 10.64 2.17
N SER A 61 2.64 11.79 2.61
CA SER A 61 3.36 13.08 2.57
C SER A 61 4.67 13.12 3.34
N GLU A 62 4.89 12.18 4.26
CA GLU A 62 6.15 12.01 4.99
C GLU A 62 7.24 11.27 4.20
N CYS A 63 6.90 10.70 3.04
CA CYS A 63 7.85 10.00 2.19
C CYS A 63 8.50 10.95 1.17
N GLU A 64 9.79 10.78 0.93
CA GLU A 64 10.54 11.51 -0.12
C GLU A 64 9.99 11.28 -1.52
N LEU A 65 9.34 10.13 -1.75
CA LEU A 65 8.69 9.79 -3.02
C LEU A 65 7.32 10.43 -3.18
N TYR A 66 6.82 11.17 -2.20
CA TYR A 66 5.54 11.85 -2.32
C TYR A 66 5.61 12.96 -3.38
N GLU A 67 4.82 12.82 -4.44
CA GLU A 67 4.81 13.73 -5.58
C GLU A 67 3.64 14.75 -5.52
N GLY A 68 3.05 14.99 -4.34
CA GLY A 68 1.93 15.93 -4.18
C GLY A 68 0.57 15.38 -4.64
N THR A 69 0.45 14.05 -4.74
CA THR A 69 -0.80 13.33 -4.95
C THR A 69 -1.70 13.39 -3.70
N GLN A 70 -2.79 12.62 -3.67
CA GLN A 70 -3.62 12.51 -2.46
C GLN A 70 -2.81 11.86 -1.31
N ASP A 71 -2.67 12.59 -0.21
CA ASP A 71 -2.03 12.12 1.02
C ASP A 71 -2.97 11.18 1.79
N LEU A 72 -2.82 9.87 1.54
CA LEU A 72 -3.73 8.83 2.03
C LEU A 72 -3.15 8.07 3.22
N PHE A 73 -1.83 7.93 3.32
CA PHE A 73 -1.21 7.03 4.28
C PHE A 73 -0.27 7.78 5.22
N TYR A 74 -0.09 7.23 6.42
CA TYR A 74 0.90 7.69 7.38
C TYR A 74 1.64 6.52 8.02
N SER A 75 2.89 6.73 8.42
CA SER A 75 3.66 5.85 9.27
C SER A 75 3.47 6.26 10.72
N GLU A 76 3.01 5.34 11.57
CA GLU A 76 2.69 5.63 12.97
C GLU A 76 3.90 6.10 13.78
N THR A 77 5.07 5.51 13.49
CA THR A 77 6.30 5.76 14.25
C THR A 77 7.42 6.32 13.35
N GLY A 78 7.03 7.01 12.27
CA GLY A 78 7.94 7.60 11.29
C GLY A 78 8.55 6.58 10.31
N LYS A 79 9.21 7.08 9.26
CA LYS A 79 9.86 6.28 8.20
C LYS A 79 10.84 5.27 8.82
N GLY A 80 10.63 3.98 8.57
CA GLY A 80 11.55 2.89 8.96
C GLY A 80 11.08 1.94 10.05
N THR A 81 9.97 2.25 10.74
CA THR A 81 9.36 1.35 11.76
C THR A 81 8.33 0.39 11.17
N GLY A 82 7.81 0.71 9.98
CA GLY A 82 7.17 -0.24 9.08
C GLY A 82 5.66 -0.36 9.21
N ARG A 83 5.01 0.30 10.17
CA ARG A 83 3.55 0.27 10.36
C ARG A 83 2.85 1.44 9.69
N TRP A 84 1.85 1.12 8.87
CA TRP A 84 1.11 2.06 8.05
C TRP A 84 -0.36 2.10 8.46
N GLY A 85 -0.93 3.30 8.44
CA GLY A 85 -2.36 3.54 8.63
C GLY A 85 -2.93 4.46 7.56
N LEU A 86 -4.26 4.53 7.50
CA LEU A 86 -4.99 5.43 6.61
C LEU A 86 -5.21 6.78 7.31
N ARG A 87 -4.87 7.89 6.65
CA ARG A 87 -5.18 9.24 7.11
C ARG A 87 -6.70 9.45 7.08
N LYS A 88 -7.21 10.17 8.07
CA LYS A 88 -8.62 10.57 8.16
C LYS A 88 -8.92 11.76 7.26
#